data_AF-A0A2R4XLV5-F1
#
_entry.id   AF-A0A2R4XLV5-F1
#
_cell.length_a   1.000
_cell.length_b   1.000
_cell.length_c   1.000
_cell.angle_alpha   90.00
_cell.angle_beta   90.00
_cell.angle_gamma   90.00
#
_symmetry.space_group_name_H-M   'P 1'
#
loop_
_entity.id
_entity.type
_entity.pdbx_description
1 polymer ?
#
loop_
_entity_poly.entity_id
_entity_poly.type
_entity_poly.pdbx_seq_one_letter_code
_entity_poly.pdbx_strand_id
1 'polypeptide(L)'
;MNVAQATPLKTQPAVTTGILLFAHGSRDPVWRTPFERVLVRVSQTHTGPVALGFLEHMQPDFKQVSADLIGQGATHIRVVPLFLAAGGHVRQCIPDLIGHARIAYPSVQFESTPPLGESERVIDVLTDIALGQHEPVT
;
A
#
# COMPACT_ATOMS: atom_id res chain seq x y z
N MET A 1 17.00 51.42 15.39
CA MET A 1 16.61 50.44 14.35
C MET A 1 16.92 49.06 14.91
N ASN A 2 15.90 48.30 15.31
CA ASN A 2 16.09 46.99 15.95
C ASN A 2 15.89 45.91 14.89
N VAL A 3 16.97 45.23 14.52
CA VAL A 3 16.94 44.06 13.62
C VAL A 3 16.56 42.85 14.46
N ALA A 4 15.28 42.49 14.44
CA ALA A 4 14.82 41.22 14.99
C ALA A 4 15.45 40.09 14.17
N GLN A 5 16.31 39.30 14.81
CA GLN A 5 16.79 38.05 14.23
C GLN A 5 15.63 37.06 14.19
N ALA A 6 15.19 36.71 12.97
CA ALA A 6 14.21 35.66 12.77
C ALA A 6 14.82 34.32 13.14
N THR A 7 14.23 33.65 14.13
CA THR A 7 14.52 32.26 14.48
C THR A 7 14.33 31.38 13.24
N PRO A 8 15.29 30.53 12.85
CA PRO A 8 15.11 29.67 11.69
C PRO A 8 13.95 28.70 11.92
N LEU A 9 13.00 28.67 10.99
CA LEU A 9 11.90 27.74 10.95
C LEU A 9 12.50 26.32 10.88
N LYS A 10 12.29 25.50 11.92
CA LYS A 10 12.67 24.08 11.90
C LYS A 10 12.02 23.44 10.68
N THR A 11 12.83 23.08 9.68
CA THR A 11 12.34 22.36 8.50
C THR A 11 11.86 21.01 8.98
N GLN A 12 10.55 20.80 8.97
CA GLN A 12 9.97 19.51 9.27
C GLN A 12 10.47 18.54 8.20
N PRO A 13 11.03 17.36 8.56
CA PRO A 13 11.51 16.43 7.56
C PRO A 13 10.37 16.11 6.59
N ALA A 14 10.66 16.19 5.29
CA ALA A 14 9.68 15.89 4.26
C ALA A 14 9.12 14.48 4.51
N VAL A 15 7.79 14.36 4.57
CA VAL A 15 7.12 13.07 4.74
C VAL A 15 7.31 12.28 3.45
N THR A 16 7.95 11.13 3.53
CA THR A 16 8.10 10.21 2.41
C THR A 16 7.10 9.09 2.57
N THR A 17 6.04 9.12 1.76
CA THR A 17 5.00 8.09 1.77
C THR A 17 5.42 6.90 0.93
N GLY A 18 5.58 5.74 1.56
CA GLY A 18 5.67 4.45 0.89
C GLY A 18 4.29 3.82 0.69
N ILE A 19 4.09 3.12 -0.43
CA ILE A 19 2.86 2.37 -0.73
C ILE A 19 3.15 0.87 -0.65
N LEU A 20 2.44 0.17 0.23
CA LEU A 20 2.46 -1.28 0.37
C LEU A 20 1.20 -1.85 -0.25
N LEU A 21 1.31 -2.34 -1.47
CA LEU A 21 0.27 -3.10 -2.16
C LEU A 21 0.22 -4.50 -1.53
N PHE A 22 -0.89 -4.87 -0.90
CA PHE A 22 -0.95 -6.12 -0.13
C PHE A 22 -2.01 -7.07 -0.66
N ALA A 23 -1.57 -8.21 -1.18
CA ALA A 23 -2.44 -9.21 -1.80
C ALA A 23 -2.45 -10.51 -0.97
N HIS A 24 -3.38 -11.43 -1.22
CA HIS A 24 -3.44 -12.70 -0.50
C HIS A 24 -2.18 -13.56 -0.70
N GLY A 25 -1.77 -13.70 -1.96
CA GLY A 25 -0.80 -14.69 -2.40
C GLY A 25 -1.47 -16.02 -2.75
N SER A 26 -0.75 -16.86 -3.48
CA SER A 26 -1.21 -18.17 -3.97
C SER A 26 -0.02 -19.10 -4.13
N ARG A 27 -0.28 -20.40 -4.20
CA ARG A 27 0.74 -21.40 -4.58
C ARG A 27 1.06 -21.37 -6.07
N ASP A 28 0.15 -20.87 -6.89
CA ASP A 28 0.38 -20.66 -8.33
C ASP A 28 1.19 -19.37 -8.54
N PRO A 29 2.43 -19.43 -9.06
CA PRO A 29 3.25 -18.26 -9.30
C PRO A 29 2.60 -17.23 -10.23
N VAL A 30 1.78 -17.66 -11.21
CA VAL A 30 1.17 -16.76 -12.21
C VAL A 30 0.15 -15.83 -11.56
N TRP A 31 -0.39 -16.20 -10.40
CA TRP A 31 -1.37 -15.43 -9.65
C TRP A 31 -0.90 -13.99 -9.33
N ARG A 32 0.42 -13.77 -9.19
CA ARG A 32 0.98 -12.44 -8.89
C ARG A 32 0.91 -11.45 -10.07
N THR A 33 0.80 -11.95 -11.30
CA THR A 33 0.97 -11.16 -12.53
C THR A 33 0.09 -9.91 -12.59
N PRO A 34 -1.22 -9.96 -12.25
CA PRO A 34 -2.05 -8.75 -12.27
C PRO A 34 -1.58 -7.68 -11.28
N PHE A 35 -1.11 -8.09 -10.10
CA PHE A 35 -0.65 -7.17 -9.06
C PHE A 35 0.70 -6.55 -9.40
N GLU A 36 1.57 -7.26 -10.10
CA GLU A 36 2.82 -6.69 -10.63
C GLU A 36 2.56 -5.61 -11.68
N ARG A 37 1.53 -5.77 -12.52
CA ARG A 37 1.11 -4.70 -13.45
C ARG A 37 0.62 -3.45 -12.71
N VAL A 38 -0.07 -3.64 -11.58
CA VAL A 38 -0.48 -2.52 -10.71
C VAL A 38 0.74 -1.87 -10.08
N LEU A 39 1.67 -2.66 -9.52
CA LEU A 39 2.93 -2.16 -8.97
C LEU A 39 3.67 -1.26 -9.98
N VAL A 40 3.88 -1.74 -11.20
CA VAL A 40 4.56 -0.95 -12.26
C VAL A 40 3.84 0.37 -12.52
N ARG A 41 2.52 0.36 -12.68
CA ARG A 41 1.74 1.58 -12.97
C ARG A 41 1.74 2.58 -11.81
N VAL A 42 1.67 2.09 -10.58
CA VAL A 42 1.74 2.95 -9.38
C VAL A 42 3.15 3.54 -9.26
N SER A 43 4.20 2.75 -9.45
CA SER A 43 5.60 3.22 -9.40
C SER A 43 5.94 4.26 -10.47
N GLN A 44 5.21 4.29 -11.58
CA GLN A 44 5.37 5.32 -12.62
C GLN A 44 4.75 6.68 -12.24
N THR A 45 3.80 6.69 -11.30
CA THR A 45 3.01 7.88 -10.95
C THR A 45 3.36 8.40 -9.56
N HIS A 46 3.64 7.51 -8.61
CA HIS A 46 3.97 7.83 -7.24
C HIS A 46 5.46 8.15 -7.09
N THR A 47 5.79 9.22 -6.35
CA THR A 47 7.19 9.68 -6.18
C THR A 47 7.94 8.98 -5.05
N GLY A 48 7.24 8.29 -4.14
CA GLY A 48 7.84 7.52 -3.06
C GLY A 48 8.03 6.03 -3.39
N PRO A 49 8.57 5.24 -2.46
CA PRO A 49 8.79 3.82 -2.68
C PRO A 49 7.44 3.06 -2.74
N VAL A 50 7.35 2.08 -3.63
CA VAL A 50 6.15 1.24 -3.82
C VAL A 50 6.60 -0.21 -3.84
N ALA A 51 5.91 -1.08 -3.11
CA ALA A 51 6.24 -2.49 -3.07
C ALA A 51 4.98 -3.36 -2.96
N LEU A 52 5.10 -4.59 -3.48
CA LEU A 52 4.05 -5.61 -3.45
C LEU A 52 4.41 -6.68 -2.43
N GLY A 53 3.50 -6.95 -1.49
CA GLY A 53 3.62 -8.00 -0.49
C GLY A 53 2.42 -8.94 -0.48
N PHE A 54 2.61 -10.08 0.17
CA PHE A 54 1.63 -11.15 0.22
C PHE A 54 1.34 -11.59 1.65
N LEU A 55 0.08 -11.95 1.92
CA LEU A 55 -0.36 -12.47 3.21
C LEU A 55 0.16 -13.90 3.44
N GLU A 56 0.09 -14.74 2.42
CA GLU A 56 0.46 -16.16 2.49
C GLU A 56 0.99 -16.68 1.15
N HIS A 57 1.63 -17.85 1.17
CA HIS A 57 2.07 -18.63 0.00
C HIS A 57 3.09 -17.99 -0.96
N MET A 58 3.31 -16.69 -0.86
CA MET A 58 4.24 -15.92 -1.69
C MET A 58 5.10 -15.02 -0.81
N GLN A 59 6.17 -14.52 -1.43
CA GLN A 59 7.10 -13.57 -0.84
C GLN A 59 7.23 -12.35 -1.78
N PRO A 60 7.56 -11.17 -1.25
CA PRO A 60 7.82 -10.87 0.17
C PRO A 60 6.56 -10.81 1.06
N ASP A 61 6.72 -11.09 2.36
CA ASP A 61 5.65 -10.94 3.36
C ASP A 61 5.49 -9.49 3.86
N PHE A 62 4.48 -9.22 4.70
CA PHE A 62 4.22 -7.88 5.23
C PHE A 62 5.41 -7.24 5.95
N LYS A 63 6.15 -8.04 6.73
CA LYS A 63 7.29 -7.55 7.53
C LYS A 63 8.44 -7.17 6.62
N GLN A 64 8.76 -8.03 5.64
CA GLN A 64 9.83 -7.79 4.68
C GLN A 64 9.54 -6.56 3.84
N VAL A 65 8.33 -6.44 3.28
CA VAL A 65 7.97 -5.26 2.48
C VAL A 65 8.00 -3.98 3.32
N SER A 66 7.51 -4.03 4.56
CA SER A 66 7.58 -2.87 5.45
C SER A 66 9.03 -2.45 5.70
N ALA A 67 9.93 -3.41 5.98
CA ALA A 67 11.34 -3.14 6.17
C ALA A 67 11.99 -2.54 4.91
N ASP A 68 11.67 -3.06 3.73
CA ASP A 68 12.19 -2.58 2.45
C ASP A 68 11.75 -1.15 2.13
N LEU A 69 10.48 -0.82 2.37
CA LEU A 69 9.95 0.54 2.19
C LEU A 69 10.62 1.53 3.17
N ILE A 70 10.81 1.12 4.42
CA ILE A 70 11.48 1.94 5.45
C ILE A 70 12.95 2.14 5.08
N GLY A 71 13.65 1.09 4.61
CA GLY A 71 15.02 1.17 4.14
C GLY A 71 15.21 2.12 2.95
N GLN A 72 14.16 2.32 2.15
CA GLN A 72 14.10 3.31 1.08
C GLN A 72 13.70 4.72 1.55
N GLY A 73 13.60 4.95 2.86
CA GLY A 73 13.33 6.26 3.46
C GLY A 73 11.85 6.55 3.71
N ALA A 74 10.94 5.58 3.59
CA ALA A 74 9.53 5.80 3.93
C ALA A 74 9.38 6.10 5.43
N THR A 75 8.81 7.26 5.75
CA THR A 75 8.45 7.67 7.11
C THR A 75 6.94 7.52 7.38
N HIS A 76 6.17 7.29 6.32
CA HIS A 76 4.75 6.98 6.36
C HIS A 76 4.47 5.84 5.37
N ILE A 77 3.79 4.78 5.80
CA ILE A 77 3.43 3.62 4.95
C ILE A 77 1.91 3.53 4.84
N ARG A 78 1.42 3.62 3.61
CA ARG A 78 0.03 3.33 3.25
C ARG A 78 -0.09 1.88 2.81
N VAL A 79 -0.79 1.08 3.60
CA VAL A 79 -1.17 -0.29 3.25
C VAL A 79 -2.44 -0.25 2.40
N VAL A 80 -2.40 -0.89 1.24
CA VAL A 80 -3.53 -0.98 0.29
C VAL A 80 -3.92 -2.45 0.14
N PRO A 81 -4.96 -2.92 0.84
CA PRO A 81 -5.39 -4.31 0.76
C PRO A 81 -6.11 -4.59 -0.57
N LEU A 82 -5.50 -5.40 -1.44
CA LEU A 82 -5.98 -5.72 -2.79
C LEU A 82 -7.00 -6.88 -2.81
N PHE A 83 -7.94 -6.86 -1.87
CA PHE A 83 -8.96 -7.91 -1.72
C PHE A 83 -10.33 -7.41 -2.21
N LEU A 84 -10.95 -8.15 -3.14
CA LEU A 84 -12.32 -7.90 -3.60
C LEU A 84 -13.38 -8.43 -2.64
N ALA A 85 -13.08 -9.54 -1.96
CA ALA A 85 -13.89 -10.06 -0.88
C ALA A 85 -13.00 -10.19 0.35
N ALA A 86 -13.40 -9.56 1.44
CA ALA A 86 -12.70 -9.69 2.71
C ALA A 86 -13.49 -10.65 3.60
N GLY A 87 -13.13 -11.93 3.57
CA GLY A 87 -13.57 -12.88 4.59
C GLY A 87 -13.09 -12.44 5.99
N GLY A 88 -13.72 -12.95 7.05
CA GLY A 88 -13.42 -12.53 8.44
C GLY A 88 -11.93 -12.60 8.81
N HIS A 89 -11.21 -13.58 8.28
CA HIS A 89 -9.76 -13.76 8.49
C HIS A 89 -8.96 -12.56 7.96
N VAL A 90 -9.20 -12.12 6.72
CA VAL A 90 -8.48 -10.99 6.11
C VAL A 90 -8.77 -9.67 6.83
N ARG A 91 -10.02 -9.46 7.28
CA ARG A 91 -10.41 -8.23 8.00
C ARG A 91 -9.69 -8.05 9.33
N GLN A 92 -9.32 -9.14 10.00
CA GLN A 92 -8.62 -9.11 11.28
C GLN A 92 -7.10 -9.11 11.10
N CYS A 93 -6.57 -9.83 10.11
CA CYS A 93 -5.12 -9.95 9.91
C CYS A 93 -4.44 -8.61 9.60
N ILE A 94 -5.03 -7.73 8.78
CA ILE A 94 -4.37 -6.47 8.39
C ILE A 94 -4.18 -5.52 9.58
N PRO A 95 -5.20 -5.22 10.40
CA PRO A 95 -5.01 -4.45 11.63
C PRO A 95 -3.92 -5.04 12.55
N ASP A 96 -3.87 -6.35 12.72
CA ASP A 96 -2.89 -7.02 13.59
C ASP A 96 -1.46 -6.88 13.05
N LEU A 97 -1.26 -7.10 11.74
CA LEU A 97 0.03 -6.92 11.07
C LEU A 97 0.52 -5.47 11.21
N ILE A 98 -0.37 -4.49 11.01
CA ILE A 98 -0.06 -3.07 11.21
C ILE A 98 0.26 -2.78 12.68
N GLY A 99 -0.47 -3.38 13.62
CA GLY A 99 -0.22 -3.27 15.05
C GLY A 99 1.19 -3.71 15.42
N HIS A 100 1.61 -4.89 14.95
CA HIS A 100 2.97 -5.39 15.15
C HIS A 100 4.03 -4.49 14.49
N ALA A 101 3.78 -3.98 13.28
CA ALA A 101 4.73 -3.10 12.61
C ALA A 101 4.89 -1.74 13.30
N ARG A 102 3.82 -1.18 13.87
CA ARG A 102 3.88 0.05 14.69
C ARG A 102 4.74 -0.12 15.94
N ILE A 103 4.71 -1.31 16.56
CA ILE A 103 5.57 -1.63 17.70
C ILE A 103 7.03 -1.74 17.24
N ALA A 104 7.28 -2.40 16.11
CA ALA A 104 8.63 -2.59 15.58
C ALA A 104 9.27 -1.28 15.05
N TYR A 105 8.47 -0.36 14.51
CA TYR A 105 8.90 0.87 13.87
C TYR A 105 8.15 2.10 14.42
N PRO A 106 8.42 2.52 15.67
CA PRO A 106 7.63 3.56 16.35
C PRO A 106 7.77 4.96 15.72
N SER A 107 8.80 5.18 14.91
CA SER A 107 9.01 6.44 14.17
C SER A 107 8.31 6.47 12.80
N VAL A 108 7.71 5.36 12.37
CA VAL A 108 7.04 5.23 11.07
C VAL A 108 5.53 5.23 11.29
N GLN A 109 4.84 6.07 10.55
CA GLN A 109 3.38 6.09 10.56
C GLN A 109 2.84 4.99 9.63
N PHE A 110 1.82 4.27 10.07
CA PHE A 110 1.14 3.28 9.23
C PHE A 110 -0.34 3.64 9.12
N GLU A 111 -0.87 3.66 7.90
CA GLU A 111 -2.30 3.77 7.61
C GLU A 111 -2.74 2.63 6.68
N SER A 112 -4.02 2.29 6.71
CA SER A 112 -4.62 1.33 5.78
C SER A 112 -5.80 1.96 5.08
N THR A 113 -5.91 1.74 3.78
CA THR A 113 -7.19 1.94 3.08
C THR A 113 -8.16 0.81 3.45
N PRO A 114 -9.47 0.98 3.20
CA PRO A 114 -10.37 -0.15 3.13
C PRO A 114 -9.92 -1.16 2.05
N PRO A 115 -10.31 -2.44 2.14
CA PRO A 115 -10.16 -3.40 1.05
C PRO A 115 -10.83 -2.91 -0.23
N LEU A 116 -10.29 -3.28 -1.39
CA LEU A 116 -10.83 -2.87 -2.70
C LEU A 116 -12.32 -3.17 -2.88
N GLY A 117 -12.79 -4.30 -2.35
CA GLY A 117 -14.22 -4.68 -2.41
C GLY A 117 -15.19 -3.72 -1.72
N GLU A 118 -14.69 -2.83 -0.86
CA GLU A 118 -15.50 -1.82 -0.16
C GLU A 118 -15.44 -0.45 -0.85
N SER A 119 -14.77 -0.35 -2.00
CA SER A 119 -14.71 0.89 -2.78
C SER A 119 -15.81 0.91 -3.83
N GLU A 120 -16.71 1.90 -3.74
CA GLU A 120 -17.73 2.15 -4.77
C GLU A 120 -17.13 2.25 -6.18
N ARG A 121 -15.97 2.91 -6.31
CA ARG A 121 -15.27 3.01 -7.60
C ARG A 121 -14.85 1.64 -8.17
N VAL A 122 -14.50 0.69 -7.31
CA VAL A 122 -14.19 -0.68 -7.75
C VAL A 122 -15.47 -1.40 -8.16
N ILE A 123 -16.55 -1.22 -7.41
CA ILE A 123 -17.87 -1.79 -7.71
C ILE A 123 -18.39 -1.27 -9.07
N ASP A 124 -18.25 0.02 -9.33
CA ASP A 124 -18.62 0.66 -10.60
C ASP A 124 -17.84 0.04 -11.78
N VAL A 125 -16.51 -0.05 -11.66
CA VAL A 125 -15.66 -0.64 -12.72
C VAL A 125 -16.00 -2.12 -12.96
N LEU A 126 -16.28 -2.89 -11.91
CA LEU A 126 -16.71 -4.28 -12.06
C LEU A 126 -18.08 -4.38 -12.76
N THR A 127 -18.97 -3.43 -12.49
CA THR A 127 -20.29 -3.34 -13.13
C THR A 127 -20.14 -3.04 -14.62
N ASP A 128 -19.33 -2.05 -14.98
CA ASP A 128 -19.07 -1.68 -16.37
C ASP A 128 -18.46 -2.86 -17.15
N ILE A 129 -17.48 -3.54 -16.56
CA ILE A 129 -16.86 -4.73 -17.15
C ILE A 129 -17.91 -5.83 -17.39
N ALA A 130 -18.76 -6.12 -16.40
CA ALA A 130 -19.81 -7.13 -16.50
C ALA A 130 -20.86 -6.80 -17.57
N LEU A 131 -21.14 -5.52 -17.81
CA LEU A 131 -22.02 -5.03 -18.87
C LEU A 131 -21.33 -5.00 -20.25
N GLY A 132 -20.05 -5.36 -20.34
CA GLY A 132 -19.28 -5.27 -21.58
C GLY A 132 -18.88 -3.84 -21.97
N GLN A 133 -18.95 -2.90 -21.03
CA GLN A 133 -18.62 -1.48 -21.22
C GLN A 133 -17.16 -1.18 -20.87
N HIS A 134 -16.24 -1.96 -21.43
CA HIS A 134 -14.81 -1.79 -21.19
C HIS A 134 -14.03 -1.87 -22.49
N GLU A 135 -12.91 -1.14 -22.54
CA GLU A 135 -11.96 -1.22 -23.65
C GLU A 135 -11.39 -2.65 -23.75
N PRO A 136 -11.17 -3.19 -24.97
CA PRO A 136 -10.56 -4.49 -25.15
C PRO A 136 -9.20 -4.58 -24.45
N VAL A 137 -8.95 -5.68 -23.73
CA VAL A 137 -7.62 -5.97 -23.21
C VAL A 137 -6.72 -6.28 -24.41
N THR A 138 -5.82 -5.35 -24.75
CA THR A 138 -4.79 -5.55 -25.78
C THR A 138 -3.59 -6.29 -25.22
#